data_AF-B1PUE5-F1
#
_entry.id   AF-B1PUE5-F1
#
_cell.length_a   1.000
_cell.length_b   1.000
_cell.length_c   1.000
_cell.angle_alpha   90.00
_cell.angle_beta   90.00
_cell.angle_gamma   90.00
#
_symmetry.space_group_name_H-M   'P 1'
#
loop_
_entity.id
_entity.type
_entity.pdbx_description
1 polymer ?
#
loop_
_entity_poly.entity_id
_entity_poly.type
_entity_poly.pdbx_seq_one_letter_code
_entity_poly.pdbx_strand_id
1 'polypeptide(L)'
;WTMGLNQHVRGVWANQMVYNLHLLTGKISEPGNSPFSLTGQPSACGTAREVGTSAHRLPADMVVTNPEHRKHAEEIWKLPEGLLPDKPGYHAVQQDRMLKDGKLNWYWIQVNNNLQAAPNASQETYPGYRNAENFVVVSDAYPTLTAINADLILPAAMWVEKEG
;
A
#
# COMPACT_ATOMS: atom_id res chain seq x y z
N TRP A 1 -8.65 -13.64 12.04
CA TRP A 1 -7.20 -13.54 12.34
C TRP A 1 -6.74 -12.10 12.13
N THR A 2 -5.47 -11.79 12.44
CA THR A 2 -4.89 -10.45 12.26
C THR A 2 -3.39 -10.55 12.00
N MET A 3 -2.63 -9.48 12.25
CA MET A 3 -1.21 -9.34 11.97
C MET A 3 -0.33 -10.42 12.59
N GLY A 4 -0.72 -10.98 13.75
CA GLY A 4 -0.03 -12.12 14.35
C GLY A 4 0.05 -13.37 13.44
N LEU A 5 -0.85 -13.53 12.46
CA LEU A 5 -0.70 -14.56 11.42
C LEU A 5 -0.04 -13.98 10.16
N ASN A 6 -0.42 -12.76 9.76
CA ASN A 6 0.04 -12.17 8.50
C ASN A 6 1.54 -11.86 8.48
N GLN A 7 2.10 -11.36 9.59
CA GLN A 7 3.49 -10.92 9.72
C GLN A 7 4.43 -12.10 10.02
N HIS A 8 4.36 -13.12 9.18
CA HIS A 8 5.20 -14.31 9.22
C HIS A 8 5.72 -14.62 7.82
N VAL A 9 6.91 -15.22 7.72
CA VAL A 9 7.47 -15.73 6.46
C VAL A 9 6.57 -16.75 5.77
N ARG A 10 5.64 -17.37 6.52
CA ARG A 10 4.62 -18.31 6.04
C ARG A 10 3.19 -17.76 6.16
N GLY A 11 3.02 -16.44 6.30
CA GLY A 11 1.72 -15.82 6.57
C GLY A 11 0.64 -16.17 5.53
N VAL A 12 1.00 -16.19 4.24
CA VAL A 12 0.08 -16.60 3.17
C VAL A 12 -0.39 -18.04 3.37
N TRP A 13 0.53 -18.98 3.62
CA TRP A 13 0.21 -20.38 3.85
C TRP A 13 -0.65 -20.56 5.11
N ALA A 14 -0.31 -19.89 6.21
CA ALA A 14 -1.07 -19.95 7.45
C ALA A 14 -2.51 -19.44 7.26
N ASN A 15 -2.68 -18.34 6.53
CA ASN A 15 -4.00 -17.80 6.21
C ASN A 15 -4.81 -18.78 5.35
N GLN A 16 -4.21 -19.39 4.31
CA GLN A 16 -4.88 -20.42 3.51
C GLN A 16 -5.37 -21.59 4.36
N MET A 17 -4.61 -22.01 5.37
CA MET A 17 -5.04 -23.06 6.30
C MET A 17 -6.27 -22.65 7.12
N VAL A 18 -6.40 -21.38 7.52
CA VAL A 18 -7.62 -20.87 8.17
C VAL A 18 -8.82 -21.01 7.23
N TYR A 19 -8.70 -20.59 5.98
CA TYR A 19 -9.76 -20.76 4.98
C TYR A 19 -10.15 -22.23 4.80
N ASN A 20 -9.16 -23.12 4.67
CA ASN A 20 -9.39 -24.56 4.50
C ASN A 20 -10.21 -25.15 5.65
N LEU A 21 -9.97 -24.76 6.91
CA LEU A 21 -10.76 -25.24 8.04
C LEU A 21 -12.23 -24.82 7.95
N HIS A 22 -12.50 -23.58 7.55
CA HIS A 22 -13.87 -23.10 7.34
C HIS A 22 -14.56 -23.86 6.20
N LEU A 23 -13.85 -24.10 5.09
CA LEU A 23 -14.36 -24.87 3.96
C LEU A 23 -14.63 -26.34 4.34
N LEU A 24 -13.69 -27.00 5.02
CA LEU A 24 -13.82 -28.40 5.43
C LEU A 24 -14.96 -28.63 6.42
N THR A 25 -15.25 -27.65 7.27
CA THR A 25 -16.30 -27.75 8.30
C THR A 25 -17.65 -27.17 7.85
N GLY A 26 -17.74 -26.67 6.62
CA GLY A 26 -18.94 -26.02 6.09
C GLY A 26 -19.28 -24.67 6.74
N LYS A 27 -18.38 -24.10 7.56
CA LYS A 27 -18.60 -22.84 8.29
C LYS A 27 -18.25 -21.63 7.42
N ILE A 28 -18.96 -21.46 6.30
CA ILE A 28 -18.72 -20.39 5.32
C ILE A 28 -20.03 -19.81 4.80
N SER A 29 -20.04 -18.50 4.49
CA SER A 29 -21.17 -17.79 3.86
C SER A 29 -22.50 -17.83 4.63
N GLU A 30 -22.45 -17.96 5.96
CA GLU A 30 -23.61 -17.85 6.84
C GLU A 30 -23.34 -16.82 7.96
N PRO A 31 -24.35 -16.17 8.55
CA PRO A 31 -24.14 -15.26 9.66
C PRO A 31 -23.33 -15.89 10.80
N GLY A 32 -22.24 -15.24 11.22
CA GLY A 32 -21.31 -15.76 12.23
C GLY A 32 -20.29 -16.79 11.72
N ASN A 33 -20.39 -17.23 10.47
CA ASN A 33 -19.54 -18.23 9.84
C ASN A 33 -18.81 -17.63 8.64
N SER A 34 -17.51 -17.40 8.77
CA SER A 34 -16.56 -17.21 7.66
C SER A 34 -15.17 -16.94 8.22
N PRO A 35 -14.11 -17.19 7.44
CA PRO A 35 -12.79 -16.67 7.75
C PRO A 35 -12.84 -15.13 7.74
N PHE A 36 -12.63 -14.52 8.91
CA PHE A 36 -12.65 -13.05 9.06
C PHE A 36 -11.29 -12.49 9.47
N SER A 37 -10.76 -11.56 8.66
CA SER A 37 -9.51 -10.83 8.92
C SER A 37 -9.80 -9.49 9.56
N LEU A 38 -9.28 -9.27 10.77
CA LEU A 38 -9.34 -7.99 11.47
C LEU A 38 -8.23 -7.08 10.92
N THR A 39 -8.64 -6.07 10.16
CA THR A 39 -7.77 -5.00 9.68
C THR A 39 -7.56 -3.95 10.77
N GLY A 40 -6.38 -3.31 10.75
CA GLY A 40 -5.96 -2.40 11.80
C GLY A 40 -6.44 -0.97 11.57
N GLN A 41 -5.95 -0.33 10.51
CA GLN A 41 -6.25 1.09 10.25
C GLN A 41 -7.69 1.29 9.77
N PRO A 42 -8.37 2.39 10.17
CA PRO A 42 -9.79 2.64 9.90
C PRO A 42 -10.22 2.52 8.43
N SER A 43 -9.34 2.87 7.47
CA SER A 43 -9.65 2.85 6.03
C SER A 43 -8.86 1.81 5.24
N ALA A 44 -8.11 0.91 5.89
CA ALA A 44 -7.19 0.00 5.20
C ALA A 44 -7.86 -0.84 4.09
N CYS A 45 -9.08 -1.33 4.34
CA CYS A 45 -9.82 -2.12 3.35
C CYS A 45 -10.29 -1.28 2.17
N GLY A 46 -10.99 -0.17 2.43
CA GLY A 46 -11.56 0.69 1.40
C GLY A 46 -10.47 1.31 0.54
N THR A 47 -9.46 1.93 1.15
CA THR A 47 -8.38 2.58 0.41
C THR A 47 -7.59 1.60 -0.46
N ALA A 48 -7.23 0.42 0.06
CA ALA A 48 -6.41 -0.52 -0.70
C ALA A 48 -7.13 -1.19 -1.87
N ARG A 49 -8.44 -1.46 -1.74
CA ARG A 49 -9.22 -2.24 -2.73
C ARG A 49 -10.13 -1.37 -3.60
N GLU A 50 -10.88 -0.48 -2.97
CA GLU A 50 -11.88 0.36 -3.65
C GLU A 50 -11.20 1.50 -4.38
N VAL A 51 -10.24 2.18 -3.72
CA VAL A 51 -9.49 3.30 -4.33
C VAL A 51 -8.31 2.80 -5.18
N GLY A 52 -7.81 1.59 -4.93
CA GLY A 52 -6.75 0.97 -5.75
C GLY A 52 -5.32 1.38 -5.36
N THR A 53 -5.06 1.76 -4.10
CA THR A 53 -3.74 2.24 -3.65
C THR A 53 -2.68 1.13 -3.47
N SER A 54 -2.82 0.01 -4.17
CA SER A 54 -1.82 -1.06 -4.20
C SER A 54 -1.06 -1.02 -5.52
N ALA A 55 0.23 -1.33 -5.51
CA ALA A 55 1.10 -1.22 -6.68
C ALA A 55 0.67 -2.03 -7.94
N HIS A 56 -0.27 -2.96 -7.79
CA HIS A 56 -0.80 -3.82 -8.86
C HIS A 56 -2.27 -3.55 -9.19
N ARG A 57 -2.91 -2.58 -8.53
CA ARG A 57 -4.36 -2.35 -8.60
C ARG A 57 -4.70 -1.06 -9.30
N LEU A 58 -5.89 -1.08 -9.89
CA LEU A 58 -6.68 0.07 -10.29
C LEU A 58 -7.90 0.15 -9.34
N PRO A 59 -8.67 1.25 -9.33
CA PRO A 59 -9.87 1.34 -8.51
C PRO A 59 -10.86 0.19 -8.74
N ALA A 60 -11.73 -0.08 -7.76
CA ALA A 60 -12.79 -1.10 -7.83
C ALA A 60 -12.27 -2.54 -8.13
N ASP A 61 -11.25 -2.98 -7.38
CA ASP A 61 -10.64 -4.31 -7.51
C ASP A 61 -10.06 -4.67 -8.89
N MET A 62 -9.98 -3.71 -9.80
CA MET A 62 -9.29 -3.86 -11.07
C MET A 62 -7.77 -4.01 -10.86
N VAL A 63 -7.10 -4.57 -11.87
CA VAL A 63 -5.67 -4.89 -11.82
C VAL A 63 -4.97 -4.42 -13.08
N VAL A 64 -3.77 -3.87 -12.90
CA VAL A 64 -2.96 -3.31 -13.99
C VAL A 64 -2.52 -4.36 -14.99
N THR A 65 -2.57 -5.66 -14.68
CA THR A 65 -2.17 -6.72 -15.61
C THR A 65 -3.25 -7.11 -16.61
N ASN A 66 -4.52 -6.73 -16.37
CA ASN A 66 -5.62 -7.02 -17.29
C ASN A 66 -5.79 -5.86 -18.30
N PRO A 67 -5.68 -6.10 -19.62
CA PRO A 67 -5.83 -5.06 -20.63
C PRO A 67 -7.20 -4.38 -20.62
N GLU A 68 -8.28 -5.13 -20.37
CA GLU A 68 -9.64 -4.56 -20.31
C GLU A 68 -9.80 -3.60 -19.11
N HIS A 69 -9.17 -3.94 -17.98
CA HIS A 69 -9.18 -3.07 -16.79
C HIS A 69 -8.43 -1.75 -17.05
N ARG A 70 -7.27 -1.82 -17.71
CA ARG A 70 -6.49 -0.62 -18.06
C ARG A 70 -7.26 0.26 -19.04
N LYS A 71 -7.81 -0.33 -20.11
CA LYS A 71 -8.62 0.38 -21.09
C LYS A 71 -9.80 1.10 -20.44
N HIS A 72 -10.53 0.41 -19.56
CA HIS A 72 -11.65 1.01 -18.84
C HIS A 72 -11.22 2.18 -17.95
N ALA A 73 -10.09 2.06 -17.24
CA ALA A 73 -9.54 3.15 -16.43
C ALA A 73 -9.07 4.34 -17.29
N GLU A 74 -8.42 4.08 -18.43
CA GLU A 74 -8.00 5.10 -19.40
C GLU A 74 -9.20 5.88 -19.96
N GLU A 75 -10.30 5.20 -20.31
CA GLU A 75 -11.54 5.82 -20.77
C GLU A 75 -12.14 6.76 -19.72
N ILE A 76 -12.25 6.30 -18.46
CA ILE A 76 -12.79 7.13 -17.36
C ILE A 76 -11.90 8.35 -17.10
N TRP A 77 -10.58 8.15 -17.09
CA TRP A 77 -9.61 9.21 -16.82
C TRP A 77 -9.30 10.08 -18.05
N LYS A 78 -9.88 9.77 -19.21
CA LYS A 78 -9.66 10.47 -20.49
C LYS A 78 -8.18 10.49 -20.88
N LEU A 79 -7.50 9.35 -20.70
CA LEU A 79 -6.11 9.16 -21.05
C LEU A 79 -5.98 8.60 -22.49
N PRO A 80 -4.85 8.83 -23.16
CA PRO A 80 -4.50 8.10 -24.37
C PRO A 80 -4.49 6.60 -24.14
N GLU A 81 -4.89 5.83 -25.16
CA GLU A 81 -4.88 4.37 -25.12
C GLU A 81 -3.45 3.85 -24.89
N GLY A 82 -3.31 2.92 -23.94
CA GLY A 82 -2.04 2.27 -23.61
C GLY A 82 -1.07 3.12 -22.79
N LEU A 83 -1.53 4.25 -22.23
CA LEU A 83 -0.70 5.06 -21.33
C LEU A 83 -0.43 4.35 -20.00
N LEU A 84 -1.38 3.57 -19.47
CA LEU A 84 -1.23 2.88 -18.19
C LEU A 84 -0.28 1.67 -18.33
N PRO A 85 0.77 1.57 -17.49
CA PRO A 85 1.68 0.42 -17.52
C PRO A 85 0.97 -0.90 -17.20
N ASP A 86 1.39 -1.98 -17.85
CA ASP A 86 0.89 -3.34 -17.63
C ASP A 86 1.61 -4.11 -16.51
N LYS A 87 2.63 -3.47 -15.91
CA LYS A 87 3.49 -4.07 -14.89
C LYS A 87 3.12 -3.55 -13.51
N PRO A 88 3.00 -4.43 -12.50
CA PRO A 88 2.95 -4.02 -11.11
C PRO A 88 4.15 -3.13 -10.74
N GLY A 89 3.87 -2.04 -10.04
CA GLY A 89 4.90 -1.18 -9.45
C GLY A 89 5.57 -1.81 -8.23
N TYR A 90 6.50 -1.08 -7.63
CA TYR A 90 7.18 -1.52 -6.41
C TYR A 90 6.22 -1.52 -5.21
N HIS A 91 6.15 -2.64 -4.48
CA HIS A 91 5.45 -2.69 -3.20
C HIS A 91 6.24 -1.94 -2.11
N ALA A 92 5.61 -1.55 -1.00
CA ALA A 92 6.20 -0.67 0.02
C ALA A 92 7.64 -1.05 0.44
N VAL A 93 7.88 -2.31 0.85
CA VAL A 93 9.25 -2.75 1.23
C VAL A 93 10.24 -2.71 0.05
N GLN A 94 9.79 -2.95 -1.17
CA GLN A 94 10.63 -2.83 -2.36
C GLN A 94 10.92 -1.37 -2.70
N GLN A 95 9.98 -0.45 -2.47
CA GLN A 95 10.21 0.99 -2.66
C GLN A 95 11.41 1.44 -1.84
N ASP A 96 11.52 1.05 -0.56
CA ASP A 96 12.66 1.40 0.29
C ASP A 96 14.00 0.88 -0.27
N ARG A 97 14.02 -0.34 -0.80
CA ARG A 97 15.22 -0.92 -1.45
C ARG A 97 15.57 -0.18 -2.73
N MET A 98 14.59 0.09 -3.59
CA MET A 98 14.81 0.79 -4.85
C MET A 98 15.21 2.25 -4.63
N LEU A 99 14.71 2.88 -3.56
CA LEU A 99 15.12 4.21 -3.12
C LEU A 99 16.58 4.20 -2.68
N LYS A 100 16.97 3.22 -1.84
CA LYS A 100 18.38 3.01 -1.47
C LYS A 100 19.28 2.77 -2.68
N ASP A 101 18.86 1.92 -3.60
CA ASP A 101 19.66 1.50 -4.76
C ASP A 101 19.66 2.54 -5.91
N GLY A 102 19.01 3.70 -5.73
CA GLY A 102 18.92 4.76 -6.75
C GLY A 102 18.15 4.34 -8.01
N LYS A 103 17.24 3.38 -7.89
CA LYS A 103 16.32 2.93 -8.97
C LYS A 103 14.97 3.64 -8.90
N LEU A 104 14.58 4.09 -7.72
CA LEU A 104 13.49 4.99 -7.46
C LEU A 104 14.09 6.27 -6.90
N ASN A 105 13.97 7.40 -7.60
CA ASN A 105 14.58 8.65 -7.16
C ASN A 105 13.57 9.75 -6.81
N TRP A 106 12.28 9.51 -7.05
CA TRP A 106 11.23 10.42 -6.65
C TRP A 106 10.20 9.66 -5.83
N TYR A 107 9.94 10.13 -4.61
CA TYR A 107 9.07 9.42 -3.68
C TYR A 107 8.15 10.38 -2.94
N TRP A 108 6.85 10.23 -3.12
CA TRP A 108 5.84 11.02 -2.42
C TRP A 108 5.08 10.16 -1.42
N ILE A 109 5.28 10.47 -0.15
CA ILE A 109 4.61 9.80 0.97
C ILE A 109 3.42 10.66 1.39
N GLN A 110 2.23 10.05 1.40
CA GLN A 110 0.99 10.67 1.82
C GLN A 110 0.59 10.10 3.19
N VAL A 111 0.58 10.96 4.22
CA VAL A 111 0.06 10.71 5.58
C VAL A 111 0.56 9.40 6.21
N ASN A 112 1.86 9.12 6.09
CA ASN A 112 2.47 7.88 6.58
C ASN A 112 3.85 8.09 7.20
N ASN A 113 4.05 7.60 8.42
CA ASN A 113 5.33 7.66 9.14
C ASN A 113 6.23 6.43 8.83
N ASN A 114 6.46 6.12 7.55
CA ASN A 114 7.17 4.91 7.12
C ASN A 114 8.57 4.79 7.73
N LEU A 115 9.32 5.89 7.85
CA LEU A 115 10.69 5.83 8.38
C LEU A 115 10.74 5.32 9.83
N GLN A 116 9.68 5.55 10.61
CA GLN A 116 9.53 5.01 11.96
C GLN A 116 9.03 3.55 11.99
N ALA A 117 8.19 3.17 11.03
CA ALA A 117 7.47 1.90 11.03
C ALA A 117 8.11 0.82 10.13
N ALA A 118 9.05 1.19 9.27
CA ALA A 118 9.62 0.31 8.28
C ALA A 118 10.49 -0.79 8.92
N PRO A 119 10.40 -2.04 8.42
CA PRO A 119 11.32 -3.08 8.83
C PRO A 119 12.72 -2.76 8.30
N ASN A 120 13.75 -3.11 9.06
CA ASN A 120 15.14 -2.94 8.65
C ASN A 120 15.51 -1.48 8.25
N ALA A 121 14.87 -0.50 8.90
CA ALA A 121 14.98 0.92 8.53
C ALA A 121 16.43 1.41 8.44
N SER A 122 17.32 1.00 9.35
CA SER A 122 18.72 1.43 9.34
C SER A 122 19.51 0.95 8.12
N GLN A 123 19.09 -0.15 7.49
CA GLN A 123 19.82 -0.76 6.37
C GLN A 123 19.12 -0.55 5.02
N GLU A 124 17.80 -0.34 4.99
CA GLU A 124 17.01 -0.19 3.76
C GLU A 124 16.43 1.23 3.66
N THR A 125 15.42 1.54 4.49
CA THR A 125 14.62 2.77 4.38
C THR A 125 15.44 4.05 4.58
N TYR A 126 16.14 4.18 5.70
CA TYR A 126 16.86 5.41 6.06
C TYR A 126 17.98 5.76 5.07
N PRO A 127 18.84 4.80 4.62
CA PRO A 127 19.79 5.07 3.54
C PRO A 127 19.14 5.59 2.26
N GLY A 128 17.95 5.10 1.90
CA GLY A 128 17.20 5.60 0.74
C GLY A 128 16.80 7.07 0.88
N TYR A 129 16.34 7.49 2.06
CA TYR A 129 16.01 8.90 2.30
C TYR A 129 17.25 9.78 2.25
N ARG A 130 18.43 9.25 2.62
CA ARG A 130 19.70 10.00 2.66
C ARG A 130 20.53 9.92 1.40
N ASN A 131 20.08 9.21 0.39
CA ASN A 131 20.70 9.24 -0.93
C ASN A 131 20.41 10.59 -1.59
N ALA A 132 21.47 11.33 -1.93
CA ALA A 132 21.40 12.67 -2.52
C ALA A 132 20.79 12.71 -3.93
N GLU A 133 20.68 11.56 -4.61
CA GLU A 133 20.01 11.46 -5.91
C GLU A 133 18.48 11.41 -5.78
N ASN A 134 17.97 11.24 -4.56
CA ASN A 134 16.54 11.09 -4.31
C ASN A 134 15.89 12.41 -3.92
N PHE A 135 14.62 12.55 -4.28
CA PHE A 135 13.76 13.65 -3.88
C PHE A 135 12.51 13.09 -3.20
N VAL A 136 12.40 13.32 -1.89
CA VAL A 136 11.36 12.79 -1.02
C VAL A 136 10.40 13.91 -0.61
N VAL A 137 9.15 13.76 -1.00
CA VAL A 137 8.05 14.63 -0.59
C VAL A 137 7.21 13.95 0.47
N VAL A 138 6.87 14.67 1.53
CA VAL A 138 5.99 14.15 2.58
C VAL A 138 4.81 15.08 2.78
N SER A 139 3.61 14.55 2.58
CA SER A 139 2.37 15.20 3.00
C SER A 139 1.96 14.70 4.38
N ASP A 140 2.04 15.53 5.41
CA ASP A 140 1.72 15.13 6.79
C ASP A 140 1.12 16.31 7.58
N ALA A 141 0.34 15.99 8.60
CA ALA A 141 -0.22 16.96 9.54
C ALA A 141 0.73 17.22 10.73
N TYR A 142 1.66 16.30 10.99
CA TYR A 142 2.62 16.37 12.08
C TYR A 142 4.06 16.30 11.58
N PRO A 143 5.04 16.84 12.33
CA PRO A 143 6.47 16.65 12.05
C PRO A 143 6.90 15.23 12.46
N THR A 144 6.40 14.21 11.77
CA THR A 144 6.76 12.81 11.98
C THR A 144 8.22 12.54 11.64
N LEU A 145 8.77 11.38 12.06
CA LEU A 145 10.15 11.00 11.71
C LEU A 145 10.36 10.98 10.19
N THR A 146 9.36 10.52 9.44
CA THR A 146 9.36 10.62 7.98
C THR A 146 9.38 12.06 7.49
N ALA A 147 8.50 12.93 8.02
CA ALA A 147 8.38 14.32 7.56
C ALA A 147 9.66 15.14 7.82
N ILE A 148 10.26 15.03 9.00
CA ILE A 148 11.50 15.79 9.32
C ILE A 148 12.71 15.33 8.49
N ASN A 149 12.59 14.20 7.79
CA ASN A 149 13.63 13.63 6.93
C ASN A 149 13.34 13.83 5.43
N ALA A 150 12.30 14.60 5.06
CA ALA A 150 11.90 14.88 3.68
C ALA A 150 12.66 16.08 3.08
N ASP A 151 12.70 16.15 1.75
CA ASP A 151 13.22 17.31 1.01
C ASP A 151 12.15 18.41 0.85
N LEU A 152 10.88 18.01 0.77
CA LEU A 152 9.73 18.91 0.74
C LEU A 152 8.61 18.40 1.65
N ILE A 153 8.13 19.26 2.54
CA ILE A 153 6.98 18.98 3.41
C ILE A 153 5.76 19.76 2.90
N LEU A 154 4.67 19.04 2.65
CA LEU A 154 3.38 19.60 2.25
C LEU A 154 2.38 19.44 3.42
N PRO A 155 1.89 20.52 4.05
CA PRO A 155 0.91 20.39 5.12
C PRO A 155 -0.35 19.67 4.65
N ALA A 156 -0.75 18.62 5.35
CA ALA A 156 -1.99 17.88 5.08
C ALA A 156 -3.02 18.17 6.17
N ALA A 157 -4.27 18.43 5.78
CA ALA A 157 -5.34 18.63 6.75
C ALA A 157 -5.69 17.31 7.50
N MET A 158 -6.04 17.46 8.78
CA MET A 158 -6.39 16.39 9.70
C MET A 158 -7.80 15.85 9.46
N TRP A 159 -8.13 14.70 10.05
CA TRP A 159 -9.46 14.09 9.93
C TRP A 159 -10.59 15.01 10.48
N VAL A 160 -10.28 15.88 11.44
CA VAL A 160 -11.25 16.88 11.96
C VAL A 160 -11.49 18.06 11.02
N GLU A 161 -10.67 18.20 9.98
CA GLU A 161 -10.67 19.31 9.04
C GLU A 161 -11.16 18.89 7.65
N LYS A 162 -11.56 17.62 7.49
CA LYS A 162 -11.92 17.00 6.21
C LYS A 162 -13.21 16.20 6.33
N GLU A 163 -13.87 16.02 5.20
CA GLU A 163 -15.06 15.19 5.02
C GLU A 163 -14.82 14.20 3.87
N GLY A 164 -15.52 13.05 3.88
CA GLY A 164 -15.45 12.03 2.83
C GLY A 164 -15.59 10.60 3.33
#